data_AF-A0AAJ4TSB9-F1
#
_entry.id   AF-A0AAJ4TSB9-F1
#
_cell.length_a   1.000
_cell.length_b   1.000
_cell.length_c   1.000
_cell.angle_alpha   90.00
_cell.angle_beta   90.00
_cell.angle_gamma   90.00
#
_symmetry.space_group_name_H-M   'P 1'
#
loop_
_entity.id
_entity.type
_entity.pdbx_description
1 polymer ?
#
loop_
_entity_poly.entity_id
_entity_poly.type
_entity_poly.pdbx_seq_one_letter_code
_entity_poly.pdbx_strand_id
1 'polypeptide(L)'
;MIQQGFSNINSNLVNQAESITNDQLLNSAMLGLVYVSGLRPVQLAKLSVNDLKQDTIRKSDNFCRYSVLIPYAKQARYVHEKIAIKLPEEIADILIAYIKRYNLSGDQKMFDMGDNASRFCQHSINKQLFDFSPKQYKEAVLSGEMIQQKYSYSDFRHHVGYSLAISGATAEEIAYILGHSSVVTARHYIFSTPEMAQIRAKALGRNSLYQQMIAMLLTGRLVYTKDWSHKKVLGNIGAEIHYDIGGCSYSDNCLYQPVRNCYGCMYFHPFIDADHEKVLRSIQNEINSLIKLSDGIGLARNPVIRIHETTKFEIESVILRCNVCKESDHDF
;
A
#
# COMPACT_ATOMS: atom_id res chain seq x y z
N MET A 1 1.32 8.18 15.99
CA MET A 1 1.20 9.63 15.70
C MET A 1 -0.25 10.08 15.59
N ILE A 2 -0.98 9.81 14.50
CA ILE A 2 -2.38 10.30 14.34
C ILE A 2 -3.33 9.78 15.43
N GLN A 3 -3.36 8.46 15.66
CA GLN A 3 -4.21 7.84 16.69
C GLN A 3 -3.91 8.37 18.10
N GLN A 4 -2.63 8.45 18.47
CA GLN A 4 -2.20 9.06 19.74
C GLN A 4 -2.61 10.54 19.83
N GLY A 5 -2.58 11.28 18.73
CA GLY A 5 -3.07 12.65 18.66
C GLY A 5 -4.56 12.74 19.01
N PHE A 6 -5.39 11.88 18.43
CA PHE A 6 -6.82 11.82 18.76
C PHE A 6 -7.08 11.41 20.21
N SER A 7 -6.35 10.41 20.72
CA SER A 7 -6.43 10.02 22.15
C SER A 7 -6.09 11.18 23.07
N ASN A 8 -5.06 11.98 22.76
CA ASN A 8 -4.67 13.16 23.53
C ASN A 8 -5.73 14.27 23.48
N ILE A 9 -6.36 14.49 22.32
CA ILE A 9 -7.49 15.42 22.21
C ILE A 9 -8.64 14.97 23.12
N ASN A 10 -9.00 13.68 23.08
CA ASN A 10 -10.08 13.16 23.91
C ASN A 10 -9.76 13.23 25.40
N SER A 11 -8.53 12.91 25.83
CA SER A 11 -8.14 13.08 27.23
C SER A 11 -8.24 14.53 27.69
N ASN A 12 -7.90 15.49 26.81
CA ASN A 12 -8.00 16.91 27.12
C ASN A 12 -9.46 17.40 27.11
N LEU A 13 -10.33 16.86 26.25
CA LEU A 13 -11.77 17.15 26.27
C LEU A 13 -12.42 16.71 27.59
N VAL A 14 -11.98 15.59 28.16
CA VAL A 14 -12.50 15.08 29.44
C VAL A 14 -11.92 15.86 30.63
N ASN A 15 -10.61 16.12 30.65
CA ASN A 15 -9.94 16.63 31.85
C ASN A 15 -9.79 18.17 31.88
N GLN A 16 -9.68 18.83 30.73
CA GLN A 16 -9.36 20.26 30.59
C GLN A 16 -9.97 20.84 29.30
N ALA A 17 -11.30 20.80 29.18
CA ALA A 17 -12.00 21.13 27.94
C ALA A 17 -11.66 22.52 27.35
N GLU A 18 -11.32 23.50 28.19
CA GLU A 18 -10.93 24.87 27.78
C GLU A 18 -9.52 24.96 27.17
N SER A 19 -8.67 23.94 27.37
CA SER A 19 -7.30 23.92 26.83
C SER A 19 -7.25 23.75 25.30
N ILE A 20 -8.28 23.15 24.70
CA ILE A 20 -8.35 22.92 23.26
C ILE A 20 -8.97 24.14 22.59
N THR A 21 -8.22 24.76 21.67
CA THR A 21 -8.73 25.89 20.89
C THR A 21 -9.82 25.48 19.90
N ASN A 22 -10.68 26.42 19.53
CA ASN A 22 -11.75 26.22 18.54
C ASN A 22 -11.21 25.72 17.19
N ASP A 23 -10.05 26.23 16.77
CA ASP A 23 -9.39 25.85 15.53
C ASP A 23 -8.81 24.43 15.61
N GLN A 24 -8.17 24.07 16.71
CA GLN A 24 -7.66 22.71 16.92
C GLN A 24 -8.78 21.67 16.94
N LEU A 25 -9.92 21.99 17.56
CA LEU A 25 -11.07 21.09 17.59
C LEU A 25 -11.67 20.88 16.19
N LEU A 26 -11.85 21.97 15.43
CA LEU A 26 -12.30 21.94 14.04
C LEU A 26 -11.36 21.11 13.15
N ASN A 27 -10.06 21.39 13.22
CA ASN A 27 -9.06 20.71 12.39
C ASN A 27 -8.93 19.22 12.76
N SER A 28 -9.07 18.88 14.05
CA SER A 28 -9.13 17.48 14.53
C SER A 28 -10.36 16.74 14.02
N ALA A 29 -11.55 17.34 14.11
CA ALA A 29 -12.78 16.77 13.59
C ALA A 29 -12.70 16.49 12.08
N MET A 30 -12.16 17.45 11.32
CA MET A 30 -12.00 17.32 9.87
C MET A 30 -10.96 16.25 9.50
N LEU A 31 -9.79 16.25 10.16
CA LEU A 31 -8.76 15.22 9.95
C LEU A 31 -9.30 13.83 10.27
N GLY A 32 -10.04 13.68 11.37
CA GLY A 32 -10.63 12.41 11.80
C GLY A 32 -11.58 11.83 10.75
N LEU A 33 -12.50 12.65 10.24
CA LEU A 33 -13.40 12.24 9.17
C LEU A 33 -12.63 11.82 7.92
N VAL A 34 -11.71 12.65 7.43
CA VAL A 34 -10.94 12.33 6.21
C VAL A 34 -10.12 11.06 6.37
N TYR A 35 -9.50 10.87 7.54
CA TYR A 35 -8.67 9.72 7.85
C TYR A 35 -9.46 8.40 7.82
N VAL A 36 -10.67 8.38 8.40
CA VAL A 36 -11.51 7.17 8.48
C VAL A 36 -12.22 6.88 7.16
N SER A 37 -12.75 7.93 6.51
CA SER A 37 -13.71 7.76 5.41
C SER A 37 -13.15 8.01 4.00
N GLY A 38 -12.00 8.68 3.87
CA GLY A 38 -11.44 9.04 2.56
C GLY A 38 -12.33 10.01 1.75
N LEU A 39 -13.10 10.85 2.45
CA LEU A 39 -14.02 11.82 1.87
C LEU A 39 -13.34 12.85 0.97
N ARG A 40 -14.01 13.22 -0.13
CA ARG A 40 -13.61 14.40 -0.92
C ARG A 40 -14.05 15.69 -0.23
N PRO A 41 -13.35 16.83 -0.45
CA PRO A 41 -13.74 18.13 0.10
C PRO A 41 -15.20 18.52 -0.21
N VAL A 42 -15.68 18.21 -1.42
CA VAL A 42 -17.09 18.48 -1.80
C VAL A 42 -18.09 17.63 -1.02
N GLN A 43 -17.71 16.44 -0.54
CA GLN A 43 -18.57 15.61 0.30
C GLN A 43 -18.59 16.13 1.73
N LEU A 44 -17.42 16.55 2.26
CA LEU A 44 -17.35 17.25 3.55
C LEU A 44 -18.20 18.53 3.55
N ALA A 45 -18.21 19.28 2.45
CA ALA A 45 -18.98 20.52 2.31
C ALA A 45 -20.50 20.30 2.32
N LYS A 46 -20.93 19.08 2.03
CA LYS A 46 -22.34 18.67 1.98
C LYS A 46 -22.79 17.94 3.24
N LEU A 47 -21.88 17.58 4.15
CA LEU A 47 -22.25 16.92 5.41
C LEU A 47 -23.06 17.87 6.28
N SER A 48 -24.15 17.36 6.83
CA SER A 48 -24.98 18.00 7.84
C SER A 48 -24.72 17.38 9.21
N VAL A 49 -25.09 18.08 10.29
CA VAL A 49 -25.00 17.54 11.65
C VAL A 49 -25.81 16.25 11.78
N ASN A 50 -26.99 16.21 11.15
CA ASN A 50 -27.87 15.04 11.10
C ASN A 50 -27.24 13.80 10.45
N ASP A 51 -26.15 13.93 9.69
CA ASP A 51 -25.47 12.80 9.08
C ASP A 51 -24.63 11.99 10.08
N LEU A 52 -24.29 12.56 11.24
CA LEU A 52 -23.68 11.80 12.34
C LEU A 52 -24.77 11.05 13.10
N LYS A 53 -24.62 9.72 13.19
CA LYS A 53 -25.56 8.83 13.89
C LYS A 53 -24.87 8.10 15.03
N GLN A 54 -25.58 8.01 16.14
CA GLN A 54 -25.27 7.11 17.23
C GLN A 54 -26.15 5.87 17.04
N ASP A 55 -25.56 4.79 16.57
CA ASP A 55 -26.29 3.61 16.11
C ASP A 55 -26.78 2.75 17.28
N THR A 56 -25.89 2.47 18.23
CA THR A 56 -26.18 1.62 19.40
C THR A 56 -25.41 2.07 20.63
N ILE A 57 -25.99 1.82 21.80
CA ILE A 57 -25.34 2.04 23.10
C ILE A 57 -25.34 0.72 23.86
N ARG A 58 -24.15 0.27 24.26
CA ARG A 58 -24.02 -0.86 25.18
C ARG A 58 -24.10 -0.33 26.61
N LYS A 59 -25.20 -0.64 27.31
CA LYS A 59 -25.49 -0.10 28.66
C LYS A 59 -24.50 -0.53 29.75
N SER A 60 -23.75 -1.63 29.56
CA SER A 60 -22.83 -2.15 30.59
C SER A 60 -21.63 -1.25 30.86
N ASP A 61 -21.14 -0.56 29.83
CA ASP A 61 -19.93 0.27 29.86
C ASP A 61 -20.10 1.60 29.11
N ASN A 62 -21.35 1.91 28.74
CA ASN A 62 -21.72 3.08 27.95
C ASN A 62 -21.01 3.18 26.59
N PHE A 63 -20.51 2.07 26.05
CA PHE A 63 -19.81 2.04 24.77
C PHE A 63 -20.78 2.35 23.62
N CYS A 64 -20.44 3.38 22.84
CA CYS A 64 -21.30 3.88 21.77
C CYS A 64 -20.72 3.51 20.40
N ARG A 65 -21.58 3.00 19.50
CA ARG A 65 -21.22 2.83 18.08
C ARG A 65 -21.77 3.99 17.28
N TYR A 66 -20.92 4.56 16.44
CA TYR A 66 -21.27 5.70 15.61
C TYR A 66 -21.08 5.40 14.13
N SER A 67 -21.88 6.05 13.31
CA SER A 67 -21.74 6.07 11.87
C SER A 67 -21.91 7.48 11.31
N VAL A 68 -21.37 7.72 10.12
CA VAL A 68 -21.60 8.94 9.35
C VAL A 68 -22.20 8.61 8.00
N LEU A 69 -23.27 9.31 7.64
CA LEU A 69 -23.96 9.16 6.36
C LEU A 69 -23.33 10.08 5.31
N ILE A 70 -22.54 9.49 4.43
CA ILE A 70 -21.76 10.23 3.44
C ILE A 70 -22.57 10.53 2.19
N PRO A 71 -22.69 11.81 1.78
CA PRO A 71 -23.33 12.17 0.53
C PRO A 71 -22.44 11.84 -0.68
N TYR A 72 -23.05 11.46 -1.80
CA TYR A 72 -22.34 11.31 -3.06
C TYR A 72 -21.87 12.65 -3.63
N ALA A 73 -20.61 12.69 -4.10
CA ALA A 73 -20.03 13.89 -4.70
C ALA A 73 -20.65 14.21 -6.07
N LYS A 74 -20.72 13.21 -6.95
CA LYS A 74 -21.25 13.28 -8.31
C LYS A 74 -22.54 12.46 -8.37
N GLN A 75 -23.67 13.12 -8.56
CA GLN A 75 -24.94 12.45 -8.80
C GLN A 75 -25.01 12.13 -10.30
N ALA A 76 -25.16 10.85 -10.65
CA ALA A 76 -25.73 10.49 -11.95
C ALA A 76 -27.24 10.81 -11.93
N ARG A 77 -27.96 10.52 -13.02
CA ARG A 77 -29.43 10.73 -13.14
C ARG A 77 -30.29 10.17 -11.99
N TYR A 78 -29.72 9.34 -11.10
CA TYR A 78 -30.39 8.73 -9.95
C TYR A 78 -29.81 9.24 -8.62
N VAL A 79 -30.71 9.53 -7.67
CA VAL A 79 -30.36 9.85 -6.28
C VAL A 79 -29.86 8.56 -5.63
N HIS A 80 -28.56 8.51 -5.32
CA HIS A 80 -28.00 7.41 -4.56
C HIS A 80 -28.23 7.69 -3.07
N GLU A 81 -28.61 6.66 -2.30
CA GLU A 81 -28.68 6.73 -0.84
C GLU A 81 -27.31 7.09 -0.25
N LYS A 82 -27.29 7.78 0.90
CA LYS A 82 -26.04 8.11 1.60
C LYS A 82 -25.35 6.83 2.05
N ILE A 83 -24.02 6.79 1.95
CA ILE A 83 -23.24 5.63 2.38
C ILE A 83 -22.98 5.74 3.88
N ALA A 84 -23.41 4.76 4.67
CA ALA A 84 -23.09 4.70 6.09
C ALA A 84 -21.65 4.18 6.30
N ILE A 85 -20.78 5.00 6.87
CA ILE A 85 -19.43 4.59 7.29
C ILE A 85 -19.35 4.58 8.81
N LYS A 86 -18.92 3.45 9.37
CA LYS A 86 -18.67 3.32 10.81
C LYS A 86 -17.53 4.26 11.24
N LEU A 87 -17.73 4.98 12.34
CA LEU A 87 -16.72 5.82 12.97
C LEU A 87 -16.15 5.15 14.22
N PRO A 88 -14.83 5.23 14.46
CA PRO A 88 -14.24 5.01 15.77
C PRO A 88 -14.84 5.97 16.79
N GLU A 89 -15.03 5.50 18.02
CA GLU A 89 -15.61 6.28 19.13
C GLU A 89 -14.77 7.53 19.38
N GLU A 90 -13.44 7.42 19.31
CA GLU A 90 -12.52 8.52 19.52
C GLU A 90 -12.73 9.68 18.55
N ILE A 91 -13.11 9.39 17.30
CA ILE A 91 -13.38 10.42 16.30
C ILE A 91 -14.79 10.98 16.47
N ALA A 92 -15.76 10.13 16.82
CA ALA A 92 -17.12 10.54 17.07
C ALA A 92 -17.22 11.51 18.25
N ASP A 93 -16.47 11.27 19.33
CA ASP A 93 -16.45 12.15 20.50
C ASP A 93 -15.91 13.55 20.17
N ILE A 94 -14.86 13.63 19.34
CA ILE A 94 -14.31 14.89 18.85
C ILE A 94 -15.36 15.64 18.02
N LEU A 95 -16.08 14.93 17.13
CA LEU A 95 -17.16 15.51 16.32
C LEU A 95 -18.31 16.02 17.20
N ILE A 96 -18.73 15.25 18.20
CA ILE A 96 -19.79 15.64 19.14
C ILE A 96 -19.36 16.86 19.95
N ALA A 97 -18.12 16.89 20.45
CA ALA A 97 -17.58 18.04 21.16
C ALA A 97 -17.53 19.29 20.26
N TYR A 98 -17.14 19.11 19.00
CA TYR A 98 -17.16 20.17 17.99
C TYR A 98 -18.59 20.71 17.76
N ILE A 99 -19.55 19.83 17.48
CA ILE A 99 -20.96 20.19 17.26
C ILE A 99 -21.52 20.98 18.45
N LYS A 100 -21.26 20.50 19.68
CA LYS A 100 -21.69 21.18 20.92
C LYS A 100 -21.03 22.55 21.07
N ARG A 101 -19.72 22.67 20.81
CA ARG A 101 -18.97 23.91 20.99
C ARG A 101 -19.40 25.01 20.01
N TYR A 102 -19.75 24.63 18.79
CA TYR A 102 -20.23 25.56 17.77
C TYR A 102 -21.76 25.69 17.74
N ASN A 103 -22.46 25.04 18.67
CA ASN A 103 -23.92 25.04 18.80
C ASN A 103 -24.64 24.70 17.47
N LEU A 104 -24.13 23.70 16.75
CA LEU A 104 -24.68 23.27 15.47
C LEU A 104 -25.84 22.27 15.69
N SER A 105 -26.89 22.37 14.87
CA SER A 105 -28.09 21.53 15.03
C SER A 105 -28.78 21.21 13.70
N GLY A 106 -29.45 20.06 13.66
CA GLY A 106 -30.33 19.64 12.57
C GLY A 106 -29.62 19.55 11.20
N ASP A 107 -30.18 20.23 10.22
CA ASP A 107 -29.71 20.22 8.83
C ASP A 107 -28.62 21.26 8.54
N GLN A 108 -28.12 21.95 9.58
CA GLN A 108 -26.97 22.84 9.41
C GLN A 108 -25.76 22.08 8.91
N LYS A 109 -24.95 22.75 8.08
CA LYS A 109 -23.68 22.19 7.59
C LYS A 109 -22.77 21.88 8.77
N MET A 110 -22.16 20.70 8.73
CA MET A 110 -21.20 20.30 9.75
C MET A 110 -19.94 21.17 9.70
N PHE A 111 -19.49 21.59 8.53
CA PHE A 111 -18.32 22.46 8.38
C PHE A 111 -18.66 23.66 7.49
N ASP A 112 -18.35 24.86 7.97
CA ASP A 112 -18.28 26.04 7.11
C ASP A 112 -16.86 26.13 6.53
N MET A 113 -16.75 25.94 5.21
CA MET A 113 -15.48 25.92 4.50
C MET A 113 -15.33 27.08 3.50
N GLY A 114 -16.24 28.05 3.55
CA GLY A 114 -16.25 29.20 2.63
C GLY A 114 -16.29 28.79 1.16
N ASP A 115 -15.67 29.62 0.31
CA ASP A 115 -15.75 29.50 -1.16
C ASP A 115 -14.90 28.37 -1.74
N ASN A 116 -13.87 27.90 -1.01
CA ASN A 116 -12.94 26.88 -1.51
C ASN A 116 -12.71 25.76 -0.50
N ALA A 117 -13.64 24.81 -0.48
CA ALA A 117 -13.59 23.63 0.36
C ALA A 117 -12.27 22.84 0.23
N SER A 118 -11.69 22.74 -0.98
CA SER A 118 -10.43 22.02 -1.19
C SER A 118 -9.25 22.68 -0.49
N ARG A 119 -9.12 24.01 -0.60
CA ARG A 119 -8.04 24.77 0.06
C ARG A 119 -8.22 24.73 1.57
N PHE A 120 -9.44 24.89 2.05
CA PHE A 120 -9.78 24.82 3.47
C PHE A 120 -9.40 23.46 4.06
N CYS A 121 -9.91 22.38 3.47
CA CYS A 121 -9.59 21.00 3.88
C CYS A 121 -8.08 20.76 3.91
N GLN A 122 -7.38 21.17 2.84
CA GLN A 122 -5.93 20.99 2.74
C GLN A 122 -5.19 21.71 3.88
N HIS A 123 -5.59 22.94 4.22
CA HIS A 123 -4.99 23.70 5.31
C HIS A 123 -5.25 23.03 6.66
N SER A 124 -6.52 22.75 6.98
CA SER A 124 -6.94 22.14 8.26
C SER A 124 -6.27 20.80 8.52
N ILE A 125 -6.26 19.90 7.53
CA ILE A 125 -5.62 18.57 7.62
C ILE A 125 -4.13 18.73 7.93
N ASN A 126 -3.40 19.56 7.19
CA ASN A 126 -1.95 19.67 7.35
C ASN A 126 -1.55 20.42 8.62
N LYS A 127 -2.37 21.37 9.06
CA LYS A 127 -2.18 22.04 10.34
C LYS A 127 -2.30 21.03 11.48
N GLN A 128 -3.38 20.25 11.51
CA GLN A 128 -3.58 19.26 12.57
C GLN A 128 -2.55 18.14 12.55
N LEU A 129 -2.15 17.66 11.36
CA LEU A 129 -1.08 16.67 11.24
C LEU A 129 0.24 17.20 11.79
N PHE A 130 0.57 18.46 11.50
CA PHE A 130 1.74 19.10 12.07
C PHE A 130 1.65 19.21 13.59
N ASP A 131 0.49 19.59 14.13
CA ASP A 131 0.26 19.69 15.57
C ASP A 131 0.44 18.33 16.27
N PHE A 132 -0.03 17.25 15.65
CA PHE A 132 0.14 15.86 16.10
C PHE A 132 1.58 15.32 15.94
N SER A 133 2.44 16.01 15.19
CA SER A 133 3.82 15.57 15.03
C SER A 133 4.64 15.72 16.32
N PRO A 134 5.69 14.88 16.50
CA PRO A 134 6.60 14.99 17.63
C PRO A 134 7.22 16.38 17.75
N LYS A 135 7.53 16.81 18.99
CA LYS A 135 8.13 18.12 19.27
C LYS A 135 9.41 18.36 18.46
N GLN A 136 10.30 17.35 18.43
CA GLN A 136 11.55 17.39 17.65
C GLN A 136 11.31 17.68 16.16
N TYR A 137 10.30 17.03 15.56
CA TYR A 137 9.96 17.27 14.15
C TYR A 137 9.43 18.69 13.93
N LYS A 138 8.55 19.17 14.83
CA LYS A 138 8.02 20.53 14.75
C LYS A 138 9.13 21.58 14.85
N GLU A 139 10.06 21.40 15.79
CA GLU A 139 11.20 22.30 15.98
C GLU A 139 12.11 22.34 14.74
N ALA A 140 12.46 21.19 14.17
CA ALA A 140 13.28 21.09 12.96
C ALA A 140 12.60 21.73 11.73
N VAL A 141 11.27 21.63 11.62
CA VAL A 141 10.52 22.30 10.55
C VAL A 141 10.47 23.82 10.75
N LEU A 142 10.29 24.28 11.99
CA LEU A 142 10.23 25.71 12.31
C LEU A 142 11.60 26.39 12.22
N SER A 143 12.69 25.67 12.49
CA SER A 143 14.06 26.17 12.32
C SER A 143 14.53 26.18 10.85
N GLY A 144 13.75 25.58 9.94
CA GLY A 144 14.09 25.45 8.52
C GLY A 144 15.08 24.32 8.22
N GLU A 145 15.44 23.50 9.21
CA GLU A 145 16.29 22.32 9.03
C GLU A 145 15.57 21.19 8.27
N MET A 146 14.23 21.13 8.37
CA MET A 146 13.40 20.15 7.69
C MET A 146 12.24 20.78 6.92
N ILE A 147 11.88 20.19 5.78
CA ILE A 147 10.68 20.57 5.03
C ILE A 147 9.47 19.87 5.64
N GLN A 148 8.39 20.62 5.88
CA GLN A 148 7.12 20.05 6.33
C GLN A 148 6.56 19.10 5.27
N GLN A 149 6.34 17.84 5.64
CA GLN A 149 5.65 16.88 4.81
C GLN A 149 4.16 17.23 4.77
N LYS A 150 3.63 17.44 3.56
CA LYS A 150 2.21 17.74 3.35
C LYS A 150 1.48 16.53 2.75
N TYR A 151 0.27 16.31 3.23
CA TYR A 151 -0.63 15.25 2.77
C TYR A 151 -1.90 15.86 2.21
N SER A 152 -2.37 15.35 1.09
CA SER A 152 -3.63 15.74 0.48
C SER A 152 -4.79 14.86 0.94
N TYR A 153 -6.01 15.37 0.83
CA TYR A 153 -7.22 14.54 1.02
C TYR A 153 -7.26 13.35 0.04
N SER A 154 -6.64 13.48 -1.13
CA SER A 154 -6.49 12.37 -2.08
C SER A 154 -5.61 11.27 -1.50
N ASP A 155 -4.54 11.60 -0.77
CA ASP A 155 -3.66 10.60 -0.16
C ASP A 155 -4.40 9.76 0.89
N PHE A 156 -5.20 10.41 1.75
CA PHE A 156 -6.07 9.71 2.70
C PHE A 156 -7.09 8.82 2.01
N ARG A 157 -7.68 9.30 0.92
CA ARG A 157 -8.61 8.50 0.13
C ARG A 157 -7.94 7.28 -0.51
N HIS A 158 -6.73 7.43 -1.04
CA HIS A 158 -5.95 6.30 -1.56
C HIS A 158 -5.60 5.33 -0.45
N HIS A 159 -5.23 5.83 0.74
CA HIS A 159 -4.97 5.00 1.91
C HIS A 159 -6.21 4.17 2.33
N VAL A 160 -7.40 4.77 2.37
CA VAL A 160 -8.64 4.03 2.68
C VAL A 160 -8.93 2.98 1.60
N GLY A 161 -8.86 3.34 0.31
CA GLY A 161 -9.06 2.40 -0.78
C GLY A 161 -8.06 1.24 -0.76
N TYR A 162 -6.80 1.54 -0.46
CA TYR A 162 -5.73 0.57 -0.30
C TYR A 162 -5.94 -0.36 0.91
N SER A 163 -6.32 0.19 2.07
CA SER A 163 -6.59 -0.58 3.29
C SER A 163 -7.75 -1.57 3.08
N LEU A 164 -8.80 -1.15 2.38
CA LEU A 164 -9.90 -2.03 2.00
C LEU A 164 -9.44 -3.14 1.06
N ALA A 165 -8.60 -2.83 0.06
CA ALA A 165 -8.04 -3.84 -0.85
C ALA A 165 -7.18 -4.87 -0.10
N ILE A 166 -6.33 -4.43 0.85
CA ILE A 166 -5.56 -5.34 1.71
C ILE A 166 -6.46 -6.23 2.54
N SER A 167 -7.58 -5.68 3.04
CA SER A 167 -8.56 -6.42 3.82
C SER A 167 -9.39 -7.40 2.99
N GLY A 168 -9.13 -7.51 1.68
CA GLY A 168 -9.79 -8.44 0.77
C GLY A 168 -11.11 -7.92 0.19
N ALA A 169 -11.42 -6.63 0.33
CA ALA A 169 -12.63 -6.06 -0.26
C ALA A 169 -12.58 -6.14 -1.80
N THR A 170 -13.72 -6.45 -2.39
CA THR A 170 -13.92 -6.47 -3.84
C THR A 170 -13.85 -5.07 -4.44
N ALA A 171 -13.63 -4.98 -5.75
CA ALA A 171 -13.58 -3.69 -6.43
C ALA A 171 -14.94 -2.97 -6.37
N GLU A 172 -16.03 -3.72 -6.35
CA GLU A 172 -17.40 -3.27 -6.18
C GLU A 172 -17.64 -2.67 -4.79
N GLU A 173 -17.21 -3.34 -3.73
CA GLU A 173 -17.30 -2.83 -2.34
C GLU A 173 -16.46 -1.57 -2.16
N ILE A 174 -15.23 -1.55 -2.68
CA ILE A 174 -14.36 -0.36 -2.60
C ILE A 174 -14.99 0.79 -3.39
N ALA A 175 -15.52 0.53 -4.59
CA ALA A 175 -16.21 1.53 -5.37
C ALA A 175 -17.45 2.08 -4.65
N TYR A 176 -18.21 1.20 -3.99
CA TYR A 176 -19.38 1.57 -3.19
C TYR A 176 -18.97 2.47 -2.02
N ILE A 177 -18.05 2.03 -1.16
CA ILE A 177 -17.61 2.77 0.05
C ILE A 177 -17.02 4.13 -0.32
N LEU A 178 -16.20 4.19 -1.37
CA LEU A 178 -15.57 5.43 -1.78
C LEU A 178 -16.52 6.32 -2.63
N GLY A 179 -17.68 5.83 -3.04
CA GLY A 179 -18.60 6.57 -3.92
C GLY A 179 -18.01 6.81 -5.31
N HIS A 180 -17.48 5.76 -5.93
CA HIS A 180 -17.08 5.73 -7.34
C HIS A 180 -18.28 5.37 -8.22
N SER A 181 -18.40 6.03 -9.36
CA SER A 181 -19.38 5.67 -10.39
C SER A 181 -18.93 4.51 -11.29
N SER A 182 -17.67 4.10 -11.17
CA SER A 182 -17.07 3.03 -11.95
C SER A 182 -16.12 2.21 -11.09
N VAL A 183 -16.15 0.89 -11.30
CA VAL A 183 -15.28 -0.09 -10.64
C VAL A 183 -13.84 0.01 -11.15
N VAL A 184 -13.60 0.63 -12.33
CA VAL A 184 -12.26 0.75 -12.92
C VAL A 184 -11.30 1.50 -12.01
N THR A 185 -11.73 2.60 -11.39
CA THR A 185 -10.88 3.34 -10.45
C THR A 185 -10.58 2.53 -9.19
N ALA A 186 -11.56 1.76 -8.69
CA ALA A 186 -11.37 0.91 -7.52
C ALA A 186 -10.39 -0.25 -7.78
N ARG A 187 -10.41 -0.81 -9.00
CA ARG A 187 -9.46 -1.85 -9.43
C ARG A 187 -8.00 -1.44 -9.30
N HIS A 188 -7.67 -0.16 -9.51
CA HIS A 188 -6.29 0.32 -9.32
C HIS A 188 -5.81 0.16 -7.87
N TYR A 189 -6.66 0.30 -6.85
CA TYR A 189 -6.27 0.04 -5.47
C TYR A 189 -5.85 -1.42 -5.24
N ILE A 190 -6.52 -2.36 -5.92
CA ILE A 190 -6.22 -3.79 -5.83
C ILE A 190 -4.95 -4.13 -6.62
N PHE A 191 -4.86 -3.65 -7.87
CA PHE A 191 -3.77 -4.01 -8.78
C PHE A 191 -2.43 -3.35 -8.46
N SER A 192 -2.43 -2.19 -7.79
CA SER A 192 -1.21 -1.43 -7.50
C SER A 192 -0.46 -1.88 -6.23
N THR A 193 -0.94 -2.91 -5.52
CA THR A 193 -0.32 -3.36 -4.27
C THR A 193 0.79 -4.39 -4.53
N PRO A 194 2.04 -4.16 -4.10
CA PRO A 194 3.10 -5.17 -4.16
C PRO A 194 2.74 -6.43 -3.38
N GLU A 195 2.02 -6.30 -2.27
CA GLU A 195 1.56 -7.41 -1.44
C GLU A 195 0.51 -8.25 -2.17
N MET A 196 -0.47 -7.65 -2.87
CA MET A 196 -1.39 -8.46 -3.69
C MET A 196 -0.72 -8.96 -4.97
N ALA A 197 0.27 -8.24 -5.51
CA ALA A 197 1.08 -8.76 -6.62
C ALA A 197 1.89 -9.98 -6.17
N GLN A 198 2.44 -9.97 -4.95
CA GLN A 198 3.12 -11.11 -4.33
C GLN A 198 2.16 -12.23 -3.95
N ILE A 199 0.98 -11.94 -3.38
CA ILE A 199 -0.06 -12.94 -3.10
C ILE A 199 -0.55 -13.57 -4.39
N ARG A 200 -0.77 -12.76 -5.44
CA ARG A 200 -1.15 -13.24 -6.77
C ARG A 200 -0.02 -14.05 -7.40
N ALA A 201 1.23 -13.60 -7.31
CA ALA A 201 2.39 -14.36 -7.76
C ALA A 201 2.58 -15.66 -6.98
N LYS A 202 2.29 -15.70 -5.67
CA LYS A 202 2.31 -16.91 -4.85
C LYS A 202 1.13 -17.84 -5.16
N ALA A 203 -0.07 -17.30 -5.38
CA ALA A 203 -1.27 -18.06 -5.72
C ALA A 203 -1.17 -18.65 -7.14
N LEU A 204 -0.73 -17.84 -8.10
CA LEU A 204 -0.42 -18.27 -9.46
C LEU A 204 0.84 -19.15 -9.50
N GLY A 205 1.82 -18.87 -8.66
CA GLY A 205 3.01 -19.69 -8.44
C GLY A 205 2.75 -20.98 -7.66
N ARG A 206 1.51 -21.29 -7.27
CA ARG A 206 1.09 -22.64 -6.83
C ARG A 206 0.46 -23.45 -7.95
N ASN A 207 0.10 -22.78 -9.05
CA ASN A 207 -0.50 -23.43 -10.21
C ASN A 207 0.62 -23.87 -11.16
N SER A 208 0.85 -25.17 -11.25
CA SER A 208 1.91 -25.78 -12.06
C SER A 208 1.83 -25.39 -13.55
N LEU A 209 0.61 -25.24 -14.10
CA LEU A 209 0.41 -24.81 -15.49
C LEU A 209 0.80 -23.34 -15.69
N TYR A 210 0.48 -22.46 -14.74
CA TYR A 210 0.86 -21.06 -14.83
C TYR A 210 2.37 -20.85 -14.60
N GLN A 211 2.96 -21.60 -13.67
CA GLN A 211 4.41 -21.64 -13.49
C GLN A 211 5.11 -22.05 -14.78
N GLN A 212 4.66 -23.13 -15.44
CA GLN A 212 5.18 -23.56 -16.74
C GLN A 212 4.97 -22.50 -17.83
N MET A 213 3.81 -21.85 -17.88
CA MET A 213 3.50 -20.80 -18.86
C MET A 213 4.38 -19.56 -18.70
N ILE A 214 4.54 -19.03 -17.48
CA ILE A 214 5.42 -17.88 -17.20
C ILE A 214 6.89 -18.26 -17.35
N ALA A 215 7.27 -19.47 -16.94
CA ALA A 215 8.61 -20.01 -17.16
C ALA A 215 9.03 -20.02 -18.64
N MET A 216 8.14 -20.45 -19.54
CA MET A 216 8.38 -20.42 -20.98
C MET A 216 8.49 -19.01 -21.56
N LEU A 217 7.94 -18.00 -20.87
CA LEU A 217 8.01 -16.59 -21.28
C LEU A 217 9.26 -15.86 -20.78
N LEU A 218 9.87 -16.34 -19.68
CA LEU A 218 11.00 -15.68 -19.02
C LEU A 218 12.36 -16.12 -19.55
N THR A 219 12.50 -17.39 -19.93
CA THR A 219 13.75 -17.95 -20.48
C THR A 219 13.46 -18.88 -21.65
N GLY A 220 14.47 -19.16 -22.45
CA GLY A 220 14.41 -20.15 -23.52
C GLY A 220 14.19 -21.59 -23.04
N ARG A 221 14.19 -22.53 -23.99
CA ARG A 221 14.08 -23.97 -23.69
C ARG A 221 15.21 -24.43 -22.76
N LEU A 222 14.90 -25.40 -21.90
CA LEU A 222 15.91 -26.11 -21.11
C LEU A 222 16.77 -26.98 -22.04
N VAL A 223 18.06 -27.11 -21.72
CA VAL A 223 19.02 -27.88 -22.53
C VAL A 223 19.98 -28.61 -21.57
N TYR A 224 20.53 -29.76 -21.94
CA TYR A 224 21.68 -30.27 -21.19
C TYR A 224 22.95 -29.53 -21.60
N THR A 225 23.90 -29.36 -20.67
CA THR A 225 25.18 -28.69 -20.94
C THR A 225 25.92 -29.26 -22.15
N LYS A 226 25.85 -30.59 -22.34
CA LYS A 226 26.47 -31.33 -23.46
C LYS A 226 25.87 -30.98 -24.83
N ASP A 227 24.60 -30.56 -24.86
CA ASP A 227 23.84 -30.33 -26.10
C ASP A 227 23.87 -28.84 -26.51
N TRP A 228 24.67 -28.03 -25.81
CA TRP A 228 24.83 -26.61 -26.09
C TRP A 228 26.22 -26.29 -26.65
N SER A 229 26.25 -25.83 -27.90
CA SER A 229 27.49 -25.50 -28.64
C SER A 229 27.80 -24.00 -28.70
N HIS A 230 26.89 -23.13 -28.24
CA HIS A 230 27.05 -21.68 -28.33
C HIS A 230 27.67 -21.07 -27.05
N LYS A 231 27.65 -19.74 -26.95
CA LYS A 231 28.15 -18.99 -25.78
C LYS A 231 27.49 -19.50 -24.50
N LYS A 232 28.29 -19.88 -23.51
CA LYS A 232 27.84 -20.23 -22.16
C LYS A 232 27.90 -19.01 -21.25
N VAL A 233 26.96 -18.94 -20.31
CA VAL A 233 26.89 -17.85 -19.34
C VAL A 233 27.98 -18.02 -18.28
N LEU A 234 28.75 -16.96 -18.08
CA LEU A 234 29.79 -16.82 -17.05
C LEU A 234 29.62 -15.46 -16.38
N GLY A 235 29.63 -15.43 -15.05
CA GLY A 235 29.58 -14.17 -14.29
C GLY A 235 29.68 -14.41 -12.79
N ASN A 236 29.66 -13.34 -12.01
CA ASN A 236 29.79 -13.41 -10.56
C ASN A 236 28.59 -12.77 -9.82
N ILE A 237 28.30 -13.31 -8.65
CA ILE A 237 27.40 -12.73 -7.65
C ILE A 237 28.19 -12.66 -6.34
N GLY A 238 28.40 -11.45 -5.82
CA GLY A 238 29.41 -11.20 -4.79
C GLY A 238 30.79 -11.74 -5.21
N ALA A 239 31.38 -12.55 -4.34
CA ALA A 239 32.68 -13.20 -4.55
C ALA A 239 32.59 -14.56 -5.26
N GLU A 240 31.39 -15.08 -5.52
CA GLU A 240 31.19 -16.39 -6.14
C GLU A 240 31.10 -16.28 -7.66
N ILE A 241 31.91 -17.09 -8.36
CA ILE A 241 31.84 -17.23 -9.82
C ILE A 241 30.88 -18.36 -10.17
N HIS A 242 29.94 -18.07 -11.07
CA HIS A 242 28.98 -19.00 -11.64
C HIS A 242 29.27 -19.17 -13.13
N TYR A 243 29.41 -20.41 -13.55
CA TYR A 243 29.72 -20.82 -14.92
C TYR A 243 28.87 -22.03 -15.28
N ASP A 244 28.70 -22.28 -16.58
CA ASP A 244 27.92 -23.40 -17.11
C ASP A 244 26.51 -23.51 -16.51
N ILE A 245 25.91 -22.38 -16.14
CA ILE A 245 24.53 -22.32 -15.63
C ILE A 245 23.49 -22.31 -16.76
N GLY A 246 23.94 -22.09 -17.99
CA GLY A 246 23.09 -22.02 -19.16
C GLY A 246 23.78 -21.39 -20.35
N GLY A 247 23.09 -21.43 -21.48
CA GLY A 247 23.51 -20.87 -22.75
C GLY A 247 22.88 -19.52 -23.06
N CYS A 248 23.54 -18.70 -23.87
CA CYS A 248 22.96 -17.47 -24.41
C CYS A 248 22.82 -17.57 -25.94
N SER A 249 21.60 -17.43 -26.45
CA SER A 249 21.31 -17.42 -27.90
C SER A 249 21.40 -16.03 -28.54
N TYR A 250 21.70 -14.99 -27.75
CA TYR A 250 21.87 -13.64 -28.27
C TYR A 250 23.15 -13.55 -29.13
N SER A 251 23.01 -13.09 -30.37
CA SER A 251 24.10 -13.03 -31.35
C SER A 251 25.17 -12.01 -30.97
N ASP A 252 24.73 -10.84 -30.49
CA ASP A 252 25.60 -9.69 -30.22
C ASP A 252 26.17 -9.69 -28.79
N ASN A 253 26.78 -8.57 -28.41
CA ASN A 253 27.29 -8.36 -27.05
C ASN A 253 26.13 -8.04 -26.10
N CYS A 254 26.05 -8.79 -24.99
CA CYS A 254 25.04 -8.57 -23.96
C CYS A 254 25.31 -7.25 -23.22
N LEU A 255 24.27 -6.42 -23.05
CA LEU A 255 24.35 -5.16 -22.29
C LEU A 255 23.99 -5.34 -20.81
N TYR A 256 23.48 -6.52 -20.43
CA TYR A 256 23.06 -6.84 -19.07
C TYR A 256 24.14 -7.58 -18.30
N GLN A 257 24.04 -7.55 -16.97
CA GLN A 257 24.97 -8.27 -16.12
C GLN A 257 24.71 -9.79 -16.24
N PRO A 258 25.69 -10.58 -16.73
CA PRO A 258 25.57 -12.03 -16.82
C PRO A 258 25.24 -12.64 -15.45
N VAL A 259 24.58 -13.80 -15.46
CA VAL A 259 24.03 -14.50 -14.29
C VAL A 259 22.83 -13.77 -13.69
N ARG A 260 22.96 -12.51 -13.25
CA ARG A 260 21.89 -11.77 -12.57
C ARG A 260 20.65 -11.56 -13.41
N ASN A 261 20.86 -11.09 -14.65
CA ASN A 261 19.75 -10.77 -15.54
C ASN A 261 19.37 -11.95 -16.44
N CYS A 262 20.10 -13.06 -16.38
CA CYS A 262 19.87 -14.20 -17.26
C CYS A 262 18.55 -14.92 -16.96
N TYR A 263 18.19 -15.09 -15.69
CA TYR A 263 17.00 -15.86 -15.28
C TYR A 263 15.65 -15.21 -15.65
N GLY A 264 15.66 -13.92 -16.03
CA GLY A 264 14.52 -13.21 -16.61
C GLY A 264 14.71 -12.84 -18.09
N CYS A 265 15.71 -13.41 -18.77
CA CYS A 265 16.04 -13.08 -20.16
C CYS A 265 15.60 -14.18 -21.14
N MET A 266 14.83 -13.80 -22.16
CA MET A 266 14.32 -14.73 -23.18
C MET A 266 15.41 -15.46 -23.99
N TYR A 267 16.62 -14.89 -24.07
CA TYR A 267 17.76 -15.49 -24.78
C TYR A 267 18.56 -16.47 -23.93
N PHE A 268 18.25 -16.57 -22.64
CA PHE A 268 18.93 -17.48 -21.74
C PHE A 268 18.29 -18.87 -21.82
N HIS A 269 19.12 -19.89 -22.02
CA HIS A 269 18.72 -21.30 -22.06
C HIS A 269 19.32 -22.02 -20.85
N PRO A 270 18.54 -22.24 -19.76
CA PRO A 270 19.06 -22.85 -18.55
C PRO A 270 19.51 -24.29 -18.79
N PHE A 271 20.63 -24.69 -18.17
CA PHE A 271 21.11 -26.06 -18.26
C PHE A 271 20.48 -26.97 -17.19
N ILE A 272 19.89 -28.08 -17.61
CA ILE A 272 19.16 -29.01 -16.72
C ILE A 272 20.08 -29.54 -15.61
N ASP A 273 21.33 -29.81 -15.96
CA ASP A 273 22.39 -30.37 -15.12
C ASP A 273 23.22 -29.32 -14.36
N ALA A 274 22.87 -28.02 -14.42
CA ALA A 274 23.57 -26.96 -13.72
C ALA A 274 23.18 -26.82 -12.23
N ASP A 275 24.11 -26.27 -11.43
CA ASP A 275 23.88 -25.93 -10.02
C ASP A 275 23.21 -24.55 -9.87
N HIS A 276 21.94 -24.48 -10.26
CA HIS A 276 21.11 -23.29 -10.07
C HIS A 276 20.87 -22.95 -8.59
N GLU A 277 20.92 -23.95 -7.70
CA GLU A 277 20.79 -23.78 -6.25
C GLU A 277 21.96 -22.98 -5.66
N LYS A 278 23.17 -23.12 -6.21
CA LYS A 278 24.31 -22.25 -5.85
C LYS A 278 24.04 -20.79 -6.20
N VAL A 279 23.47 -20.52 -7.38
CA VAL A 279 23.09 -19.15 -7.78
C VAL A 279 22.03 -18.59 -6.82
N LEU A 280 21.02 -19.39 -6.49
CA LEU A 280 19.96 -19.02 -5.54
C LEU A 280 20.54 -18.63 -4.17
N ARG A 281 21.46 -19.45 -3.64
CA ARG A 281 22.16 -19.17 -2.38
C ARG A 281 22.97 -17.87 -2.43
N SER A 282 23.68 -17.60 -3.53
CA SER A 282 24.41 -16.34 -3.69
C SER A 282 23.49 -15.11 -3.69
N ILE A 283 22.35 -15.16 -4.39
CA ILE A 283 21.36 -14.06 -4.37
C ILE A 283 20.75 -13.89 -2.98
N GLN A 284 20.41 -14.98 -2.30
CA GLN A 284 19.86 -14.91 -0.95
C GLN A 284 20.84 -14.27 0.05
N ASN A 285 22.14 -14.56 -0.07
CA ASN A 285 23.17 -13.95 0.77
C ASN A 285 23.27 -12.43 0.56
N GLU A 286 23.14 -11.95 -0.68
CA GLU A 286 23.10 -10.51 -0.97
C GLU A 286 21.85 -9.84 -0.41
N ILE A 287 20.68 -10.48 -0.57
CA ILE A 287 19.42 -10.00 0.05
C ILE A 287 19.60 -9.86 1.56
N ASN A 288 20.14 -10.88 2.24
CA ASN A 288 20.38 -10.85 3.68
C ASN A 288 21.36 -9.74 4.06
N SER A 289 22.38 -9.50 3.25
CA SER A 289 23.37 -8.43 3.49
C SER A 289 22.75 -7.04 3.33
N LEU A 290 21.89 -6.87 2.33
CA LEU A 290 21.15 -5.62 2.10
C LEU A 290 20.14 -5.34 3.19
N ILE A 291 19.42 -6.35 3.70
CA ILE A 291 18.52 -6.20 4.85
C ILE A 291 19.30 -5.72 6.08
N LYS A 292 20.42 -6.39 6.41
CA LYS A 292 21.28 -5.99 7.54
C LYS A 292 21.78 -4.54 7.41
N LEU A 293 22.19 -4.15 6.20
CA LEU A 293 22.62 -2.77 5.93
C LEU A 293 21.47 -1.78 6.12
N SER A 294 20.30 -2.09 5.57
CA SER A 294 19.09 -1.26 5.65
C SER A 294 18.60 -1.09 7.08
N ASP A 295 18.63 -2.15 7.88
CA ASP A 295 18.33 -2.10 9.31
C ASP A 295 19.35 -1.26 10.08
N GLY A 296 20.64 -1.40 9.75
CA GLY A 296 21.73 -0.64 10.38
C GLY A 296 21.67 0.87 10.15
N ILE A 297 21.08 1.32 9.06
CA ILE A 297 20.91 2.74 8.71
C ILE A 297 19.48 3.26 8.94
N GLY A 298 18.57 2.44 9.47
CA GLY A 298 17.18 2.82 9.75
C GLY A 298 16.30 3.04 8.51
N LEU A 299 16.69 2.53 7.34
CA LEU A 299 15.93 2.64 6.10
C LEU A 299 15.07 1.38 5.87
N ALA A 300 13.82 1.42 6.33
CA ALA A 300 12.88 0.30 6.24
C ALA A 300 12.49 -0.12 4.80
N ARG A 301 12.82 0.67 3.77
CA ARG A 301 12.49 0.38 2.37
C ARG A 301 13.69 0.62 1.46
N ASN A 302 14.39 -0.47 1.11
CA ASN A 302 15.45 -0.44 0.12
C ASN A 302 14.95 -1.02 -1.22
N PRO A 303 14.89 -0.22 -2.30
CA PRO A 303 14.36 -0.67 -3.59
C PRO A 303 15.18 -1.81 -4.23
N VAL A 304 16.45 -1.95 -3.85
CA VAL A 304 17.35 -3.00 -4.37
C VAL A 304 16.94 -4.38 -3.86
N ILE A 305 16.39 -4.48 -2.63
CA ILE A 305 15.89 -5.75 -2.07
C ILE A 305 14.81 -6.33 -2.99
N ARG A 306 13.87 -5.50 -3.44
CA ARG A 306 12.78 -5.92 -4.33
C ARG A 306 13.27 -6.45 -5.68
N ILE A 307 14.34 -5.85 -6.23
CA ILE A 307 14.95 -6.32 -7.48
C ILE A 307 15.52 -7.72 -7.28
N HIS A 308 16.25 -7.95 -6.18
CA HIS A 308 16.81 -9.27 -5.88
C HIS A 308 15.76 -10.31 -5.51
N GLU A 309 14.66 -9.93 -4.85
CA GLU A 309 13.52 -10.83 -4.61
C GLU A 309 12.88 -11.29 -5.92
N THR A 310 12.85 -10.41 -6.94
CA THR A 310 12.37 -10.77 -8.28
C THR A 310 13.32 -11.77 -8.93
N THR A 311 14.63 -11.48 -8.93
CA THR A 311 15.65 -12.41 -9.46
C THR A 311 15.62 -13.76 -8.73
N LYS A 312 15.41 -13.77 -7.42
CA LYS A 312 15.26 -14.99 -6.62
C LYS A 312 14.11 -15.84 -7.14
N PHE A 313 12.95 -15.24 -7.35
CA PHE A 313 11.77 -15.92 -7.89
C PHE A 313 12.02 -16.49 -9.30
N GLU A 314 12.72 -15.75 -10.16
CA GLU A 314 13.11 -16.22 -11.50
C GLU A 314 14.02 -17.46 -11.43
N ILE A 315 14.96 -17.48 -10.48
CA ILE A 315 15.85 -18.64 -10.26
C ILE A 315 15.07 -19.85 -9.72
N GLU A 316 14.22 -19.64 -8.71
CA GLU A 316 13.36 -20.70 -8.15
C GLU A 316 12.46 -21.33 -9.22
N SER A 317 11.95 -20.51 -10.15
CA SER A 317 11.18 -20.98 -11.30
C SER A 317 12.00 -21.90 -12.21
N VAL A 318 13.26 -21.54 -12.52
CA VAL A 318 14.15 -22.40 -13.32
C VAL A 318 14.47 -23.71 -12.62
N ILE A 319 14.80 -23.68 -11.32
CA ILE A 319 15.07 -24.87 -10.51
C ILE A 319 13.89 -25.86 -10.59
N LEU A 320 12.67 -25.36 -10.37
CA LEU A 320 11.47 -26.18 -10.42
C LEU A 320 11.31 -26.87 -11.78
N ARG A 321 11.52 -26.15 -12.89
CA ARG A 321 11.41 -26.76 -14.24
C ARG A 321 12.49 -27.80 -14.49
N CYS A 322 13.73 -27.53 -14.07
CA CYS A 322 14.82 -28.49 -14.21
C CYS A 322 14.51 -29.78 -13.43
N ASN A 323 13.91 -29.67 -12.24
CA ASN A 323 13.48 -30.83 -11.46
C ASN A 323 12.35 -31.61 -12.14
N VAL A 324 11.31 -30.92 -12.62
CA VAL A 324 10.21 -31.56 -13.38
C VAL A 324 10.73 -32.29 -14.63
N CYS A 325 11.69 -31.69 -15.35
CA CYS A 325 12.30 -32.31 -16.53
C CYS A 325 13.09 -33.57 -16.16
N LYS A 326 13.82 -33.54 -15.05
CA LYS A 326 14.56 -34.71 -14.54
C LYS A 326 13.63 -35.84 -14.11
N GLU A 327 12.51 -35.52 -13.47
CA GLU A 327 11.49 -36.50 -13.07
C GLU A 327 10.85 -37.16 -14.29
N SER A 328 10.54 -36.40 -15.35
CA SER A 328 9.97 -36.96 -16.59
C SER A 328 10.95 -37.85 -17.38
N ASP A 329 12.25 -37.61 -17.26
CA ASP A 329 13.28 -38.45 -17.90
C ASP A 329 13.56 -39.76 -17.13
N HIS A 330 13.08 -39.88 -15.88
CA HIS A 330 13.24 -41.08 -15.06
C HIS A 330 12.07 -42.09 -15.19
N ASP A 331 10.95 -41.69 -15.80
CA ASP A 331 9.77 -42.53 -16.02
C ASP A 331 9.77 -43.28 -17.37
N PHE A 332 10.91 -43.31 -18.07
CA PHE A 332 11.12 -44.04 -19.34
C PHE A 332 12.26 -45.05 -19.31
#